data_AF-A0A7L2R9V7-F1
#
_entry.id   AF-A0A7L2R9V7-F1
#
_cell.length_a   1.000
_cell.length_b   1.000
_cell.length_c   1.000
_cell.angle_alpha   90.00
_cell.angle_beta   90.00
_cell.angle_gamma   90.00
#
_symmetry.space_group_name_H-M   'P 1'
#
loop_
_entity.id
_entity.type
_entity.pdbx_description
1 polymer ?
#
loop_
_entity_poly.entity_id
_entity_poly.type
_entity_poly.pdbx_seq_one_letter_code
_entity_poly.pdbx_strand_id
1 'polypeptide(L)'
;GIITLILATDMARHAEILDSFKEKMENFDYTNEEHMTCLKMVLIKCCDISNEVRPMEVAEPWVDCLLEEYFMQVRVKERCNCTISPF
;
A
#
# COMPACT_ATOMS: atom_id res chain seq x y z
N GLY A 1 -4.87 -11.05 -12.48
CA GLY A 1 -5.59 -12.04 -11.64
C GLY A 1 -5.43 -11.68 -10.16
N ILE A 2 -5.98 -12.47 -9.24
CA ILE A 2 -5.92 -12.17 -7.78
C ILE A 2 -4.47 -12.06 -7.28
N ILE A 3 -3.59 -12.95 -7.73
CA ILE A 3 -2.16 -12.94 -7.39
C ILE A 3 -1.52 -11.59 -7.73
N THR A 4 -1.83 -11.03 -8.91
CA THR A 4 -1.32 -9.72 -9.35
C THR A 4 -1.72 -8.60 -8.39
N LEU A 5 -2.95 -8.64 -7.86
CA LEU A 5 -3.45 -7.62 -6.95
C LEU A 5 -2.79 -7.72 -5.57
N ILE A 6 -2.57 -8.93 -5.06
CA ILE A 6 -1.85 -9.15 -3.80
C ILE A 6 -0.41 -8.66 -3.93
N LEU A 7 0.30 -9.02 -5.01
CA LEU A 7 1.66 -8.53 -5.24
C LEU A 7 1.76 -7.02 -5.50
N ALA A 8 0.63 -6.37 -5.82
CA ALA A 8 0.58 -4.93 -6.00
C ALA A 8 0.45 -4.16 -4.67
N THR A 9 0.04 -4.80 -3.57
CA THR A 9 -0.08 -4.12 -2.27
C THR A 9 1.28 -3.77 -1.66
N ASP A 10 2.35 -4.46 -2.07
CA ASP A 10 3.73 -4.13 -1.68
C ASP A 10 4.05 -2.64 -1.89
N MET A 11 4.45 -1.98 -0.81
CA MET A 11 4.79 -0.56 -0.81
C MET A 11 6.14 -0.26 -1.46
N ALA A 12 7.05 -1.23 -1.59
CA ALA A 12 8.30 -1.06 -2.35
C ALA A 12 8.03 -0.77 -3.83
N ARG A 13 6.89 -1.23 -4.36
CA ARG A 13 6.45 -1.03 -5.75
C ARG A 13 5.46 0.12 -5.93
N HIS A 14 5.17 0.87 -4.86
CA HIS A 14 4.14 1.92 -4.89
C HIS A 14 4.43 2.98 -5.97
N ALA A 15 5.66 3.49 -6.04
CA ALA A 15 6.05 4.50 -7.01
C ALA A 15 5.93 4.00 -8.46
N GLU A 16 6.48 2.81 -8.75
CA GLU A 16 6.41 2.15 -10.07
C GLU A 16 4.96 2.02 -10.56
N ILE A 17 4.06 1.51 -9.70
CA ILE A 17 2.66 1.29 -10.04
C ILE A 17 1.93 2.61 -10.27
N LEU A 18 2.18 3.62 -9.42
CA LEU A 18 1.57 4.94 -9.56
C LEU A 18 1.99 5.64 -10.84
N ASP A 19 3.27 5.60 -11.19
CA ASP A 19 3.78 6.27 -12.38
C ASP A 19 3.26 5.58 -13.65
N SER A 20 3.20 4.24 -13.65
CA SER A 20 2.56 3.48 -14.73
C SER A 20 1.06 3.79 -14.88
N PHE A 21 0.36 4.05 -13.76
CA PHE A 21 -1.04 4.45 -13.79
C PHE A 21 -1.21 5.87 -14.32
N LYS A 22 -0.38 6.83 -13.91
CA LYS A 22 -0.42 8.22 -14.41
C LYS A 22 -0.18 8.27 -15.92
N GLU A 23 0.78 7.51 -16.44
CA GLU A 23 1.04 7.39 -17.88
C GLU A 23 -0.22 6.91 -18.64
N LYS A 24 -0.89 5.87 -18.12
CA LYS A 24 -2.12 5.33 -18.73
C LYS A 24 -3.33 6.25 -18.57
N MET A 25 -3.31 7.16 -17.61
CA MET A 25 -4.38 8.14 -17.38
C MET A 25 -4.45 9.24 -18.45
N GLU A 26 -3.35 9.50 -19.18
CA GLU A 26 -3.34 10.49 -20.27
C GLU A 26 -4.33 10.12 -21.40
N ASN A 27 -4.53 8.83 -21.65
CA ASN A 27 -5.49 8.31 -22.61
C ASN A 27 -6.12 7.01 -22.08
N PHE A 28 -6.89 7.12 -21.00
CA PHE A 28 -7.43 5.94 -20.31
C PHE A 28 -8.54 5.25 -21.12
N ASP A 29 -8.39 3.94 -21.35
CA ASP A 29 -9.36 3.11 -22.07
C ASP A 29 -9.88 1.97 -21.18
N TYR A 30 -11.19 1.95 -20.91
CA TYR A 30 -11.86 0.91 -20.13
C TYR A 30 -11.94 -0.44 -20.85
N THR A 31 -11.80 -0.47 -22.18
CA THR A 31 -11.79 -1.71 -22.98
C THR A 31 -10.40 -2.36 -23.01
N ASN A 32 -9.36 -1.60 -22.65
CA ASN A 32 -8.00 -2.09 -22.56
C ASN A 32 -7.78 -2.83 -21.22
N GLU A 33 -7.47 -4.12 -21.31
CA GLU A 33 -7.27 -4.97 -20.13
C GLU A 33 -6.09 -4.53 -19.26
N GLU A 34 -5.04 -3.94 -19.84
CA GLU A 34 -3.88 -3.45 -19.09
C GLU A 34 -4.23 -2.20 -18.28
N HIS A 35 -5.01 -1.29 -18.86
CA HIS A 35 -5.52 -0.10 -18.17
C HIS A 35 -6.42 -0.52 -17.00
N MET A 36 -7.34 -1.45 -17.25
CA MET A 36 -8.21 -2.00 -16.23
C MET A 36 -7.44 -2.77 -15.14
N THR A 37 -6.36 -3.46 -15.49
CA THR A 37 -5.49 -4.13 -14.52
C THR A 37 -4.75 -3.11 -13.66
N CYS A 38 -4.20 -2.06 -14.27
CA CYS A 38 -3.54 -0.97 -13.57
C CYS A 38 -4.49 -0.25 -12.61
N LEU A 39 -5.72 0.05 -13.05
CA LEU A 39 -6.77 0.61 -12.22
C LEU A 39 -7.10 -0.28 -11.03
N LYS A 40 -7.27 -1.59 -11.23
CA LYS A 40 -7.54 -2.54 -10.13
C LYS A 40 -6.40 -2.58 -9.12
N MET A 41 -5.14 -2.50 -9.57
CA MET A 41 -3.97 -2.42 -8.68
C MET A 41 -4.00 -1.14 -7.83
N VAL A 42 -4.33 0.00 -8.43
CA VAL A 42 -4.46 1.26 -7.66
C VAL A 42 -5.62 1.19 -6.68
N LEU A 43 -6.79 0.66 -7.09
CA LEU A 43 -7.95 0.52 -6.22
C LEU A 43 -7.68 -0.35 -4.99
N ILE A 44 -7.05 -1.51 -5.17
CA ILE A 44 -6.71 -2.37 -4.02
C ILE A 44 -5.71 -1.69 -3.09
N LYS A 45 -4.72 -0.96 -3.64
CA LYS A 45 -3.78 -0.17 -2.83
C LYS A 45 -4.47 0.94 -2.05
N CYS A 46 -5.42 1.66 -2.67
CA CYS A 46 -6.21 2.67 -1.97
C CYS A 46 -6.97 2.05 -0.79
N CYS A 47 -7.58 0.88 -0.97
CA CYS A 47 -8.27 0.18 0.11
C CYS A 47 -7.31 -0.27 1.23
N ASP A 48 -6.12 -0.76 0.88
CA ASP A 48 -5.11 -1.29 1.80
C ASP A 48 -4.64 -0.24 2.84
N ILE A 49 -4.49 1.02 2.41
CA ILE A 49 -4.05 2.14 3.27
C ILE A 49 -5.17 3.13 3.60
N SER A 50 -6.44 2.71 3.51
CA SER A 50 -7.61 3.61 3.60
C SER A 50 -8.02 4.05 5.02
N ASN A 51 -7.28 3.68 6.07
CA ASN A 51 -7.69 3.94 7.45
C ASN A 51 -7.95 5.43 7.71
N GLU A 52 -7.04 6.31 7.28
CA GLU A 52 -7.15 7.77 7.42
C GLU A 52 -8.24 8.43 6.56
N VAL A 53 -8.89 7.67 5.67
CA VAL A 53 -10.05 8.17 4.90
C VAL A 53 -11.34 8.07 5.72
N ARG A 54 -11.34 7.31 6.82
CA ARG A 54 -12.49 7.12 7.71
C ARG A 54 -12.61 8.28 8.70
N PRO A 55 -13.79 8.48 9.32
CA PRO A 55 -13.94 9.42 10.44
C PRO A 55 -12.91 9.15 11.55
N MET A 56 -12.49 10.21 12.24
CA MET A 56 -11.40 10.19 13.23
C MET A 56 -11.62 9.13 14.31
N GLU A 57 -12.86 8.98 14.77
CA GLU A 57 -13.24 8.02 15.81
C GLU A 57 -13.02 6.55 15.39
N VAL A 58 -12.93 6.31 14.08
CA VAL A 58 -12.67 4.99 13.49
C VAL A 58 -11.21 4.84 13.06
N ALA A 59 -10.56 5.92 12.61
CA ALA A 59 -9.19 5.90 12.11
C ALA A 59 -8.14 5.84 13.24
N GLU A 60 -8.31 6.64 14.29
CA GLU A 60 -7.32 6.79 15.37
C GLU A 60 -6.84 5.46 15.98
N PRO A 61 -7.72 4.50 16.33
CA PRO A 61 -7.29 3.23 16.91
C PRO A 61 -6.32 2.43 16.01
N TRP A 62 -6.40 2.60 14.68
CA TRP A 62 -5.52 1.91 13.74
C TRP A 62 -4.09 2.46 13.76
N VAL A 63 -3.92 3.74 14.08
CA VAL A 63 -2.58 4.35 14.23
C VAL A 63 -1.86 3.73 15.43
N ASP A 64 -2.57 3.55 16.54
CA ASP A 64 -2.02 2.90 17.74
C ASP A 64 -1.62 1.45 17.43
N CYS A 65 -2.48 0.68 16.74
CA CYS A 65 -2.16 -0.69 16.32
C CYS A 65 -0.94 -0.74 15.39
N LEU A 66 -0.85 0.18 14.43
CA LEU A 66 0.27 0.27 13.49
C LEU A 66 1.59 0.55 14.21
N LEU A 67 1.58 1.51 15.14
CA LEU A 67 2.76 1.86 15.92
C LEU A 67 3.17 0.73 16.88
N GLU A 68 2.20 0.06 17.50
CA GLU A 68 2.48 -1.10 18.34
C GLU A 68 3.21 -2.19 17.56
N GLU A 69 2.71 -2.54 16.36
CA GLU A 69 3.37 -3.51 15.48
C GLU A 69 4.79 -3.06 15.09
N TYR A 70 4.94 -1.82 14.65
CA TYR A 70 6.23 -1.27 14.27
C TYR A 70 7.25 -1.35 15.44
N PHE A 71 6.86 -0.93 16.64
CA PHE A 71 7.74 -0.99 17.81
C PHE A 71 8.04 -2.42 18.27
N MET A 72 7.14 -3.39 18.03
CA MET A 72 7.47 -4.80 18.23
C MET A 72 8.55 -5.26 17.26
N GLN A 73 8.46 -4.89 15.99
CA GLN A 73 9.49 -5.21 14.99
C GLN A 73 10.84 -4.59 15.33
N VAL A 74 10.87 -3.32 15.76
CA VAL A 74 12.10 -2.65 16.22
C VAL A 74 12.74 -3.41 17.37
N ARG A 75 11.97 -3.76 18.40
CA ARG A 75 12.47 -4.53 19.57
C ARG A 75 13.04 -5.89 19.18
N VAL A 76 12.43 -6.59 18.23
CA VAL A 76 12.96 -7.87 17.72
C VAL A 76 14.27 -7.66 16.95
N LYS A 77 14.34 -6.64 16.09
CA LYS A 77 15.54 -6.31 15.31
C LYS A 77 16.71 -5.93 16.22
N GLU A 78 16.47 -5.17 17.28
CA GLU A 78 17.48 -4.83 18.31
C GLU A 78 18.07 -6.09 18.97
N ARG A 79 17.22 -7.03 19.38
CA ARG A 79 17.66 -8.29 20.02
C ARG A 79 18.44 -9.20 19.08
N CYS A 80 18.14 -9.16 17.78
CA CYS A 80 18.80 -9.95 16.77
C CYS A 80 19.99 -9.22 16.11
N ASN A 81 20.40 -8.05 16.60
CA ASN A 81 21.44 -7.20 16.01
C ASN A 81 21.23 -6.93 14.50
N CYS A 82 19.97 -6.79 14.08
CA CYS A 82 19.58 -6.50 12.70
C CYS A 82 19.42 -4.99 12.48
N THR A 83 19.57 -4.53 11.23
CA THR A 83 19.39 -3.12 10.87
C THR A 83 17.96 -2.65 11.13
N ILE A 84 17.84 -1.52 11.83
CA ILE A 84 16.58 -0.84 12.08
C ILE A 84 16.37 0.18 10.97
N SER A 85 15.27 0.07 10.24
CA SER A 85 14.87 1.08 9.26
C SER A 85 14.29 2.29 10.00
N PRO A 86 14.77 3.53 9.72
CA PRO A 86 13.98 4.72 10.03
C PRO A 86 12.63 4.63 9.30
N PHE A 87 11.63 5.36 9.79
CA PHE A 87 10.28 5.44 9.21
C PHE A 87 10.28 5.51 7.67
#